data_AF-A0A357EG78-F1
#
_entry.id   AF-A0A357EG78-F1
#
_cell.length_a   1.000
_cell.length_b   1.000
_cell.length_c   1.000
_cell.angle_alpha   90.00
_cell.angle_beta   90.00
_cell.angle_gamma   90.00
#
_symmetry.space_group_name_H-M   'P 1'
#
loop_
_entity.id
_entity.type
_entity.pdbx_description
1 polymer ?
#
loop_
_entity_poly.entity_id
_entity_poly.type
_entity_poly.pdbx_seq_one_letter_code
_entity_poly.pdbx_strand_id
1 'polypeptide(L)'
;MRTTITLDSDIAARLEGFRKRQDQTFKEALNTALRAGLDRLEAPEKKPAKRYTLHAVSLGPRLPNLDNVADVLATIEGEDTK
;
A
#
# COMPACT_ATOMS: atom_id res chain seq x y z
N MET A 1 -10.15 -29.55 -19.54
CA MET A 1 -11.54 -29.55 -20.08
C MET A 1 -11.58 -28.75 -21.38
N ARG A 2 -12.43 -29.13 -22.34
CA ARG A 2 -12.69 -28.32 -23.55
C ARG A 2 -14.07 -27.68 -23.41
N THR A 3 -14.10 -26.36 -23.47
CA THR A 3 -15.32 -25.56 -23.24
C THR A 3 -15.39 -24.50 -24.32
N THR A 4 -16.60 -24.24 -24.82
CA THR A 4 -16.88 -23.09 -25.68
C THR A 4 -17.43 -21.97 -24.80
N ILE A 5 -16.83 -20.79 -24.87
CA ILE A 5 -17.27 -19.60 -24.13
C ILE A 5 -17.50 -18.46 -25.13
N THR A 6 -18.52 -17.64 -24.88
CA THR A 6 -18.74 -16.38 -25.59
C THR A 6 -18.06 -15.26 -24.81
N LEU A 7 -17.30 -14.40 -25.49
CA LEU A 7 -16.60 -13.27 -24.88
C LEU A 7 -17.12 -11.96 -25.47
N ASP A 8 -17.27 -10.96 -24.61
CA ASP A 8 -17.54 -9.59 -25.05
C ASP A 8 -16.38 -9.06 -25.92
N SER A 9 -16.71 -8.16 -26.85
CA SER A 9 -15.75 -7.67 -27.85
C SER A 9 -14.55 -6.96 -27.24
N ASP A 10 -14.75 -6.25 -26.13
CA ASP A 10 -13.70 -5.56 -25.39
C ASP A 10 -12.76 -6.54 -24.67
N ILE A 11 -13.31 -7.60 -24.05
CA ILE A 11 -12.54 -8.66 -23.41
C ILE A 11 -11.70 -9.41 -24.45
N ALA A 12 -12.30 -9.76 -25.60
CA ALA A 12 -11.61 -10.42 -26.69
C ALA A 12 -10.42 -9.58 -27.20
N ALA A 13 -10.61 -8.28 -27.41
CA ALA A 13 -9.56 -7.36 -27.83
C ALA A 13 -8.43 -7.24 -26.79
N ARG A 14 -8.78 -7.13 -25.50
CA ARG A 14 -7.80 -7.06 -24.40
C ARG A 14 -6.99 -8.34 -24.28
N LEU A 15 -7.64 -9.50 -24.42
CA LEU A 15 -6.99 -10.81 -24.36
C LEU A 15 -6.04 -11.02 -25.54
N GLU A 16 -6.43 -10.60 -26.75
CA GLU A 16 -5.57 -10.64 -27.94
C GLU A 16 -4.32 -9.77 -27.76
N GLY A 17 -4.48 -8.57 -27.19
CA GLY A 17 -3.36 -7.70 -26.85
C GLY A 17 -2.44 -8.31 -25.80
N PHE A 18 -2.99 -8.95 -24.76
CA PHE A 18 -2.21 -9.67 -23.75
C PHE A 18 -1.43 -10.83 -24.35
N ARG A 19 -2.09 -11.64 -25.18
CA ARG A 19 -1.50 -12.77 -25.90
C ARG A 19 -0.28 -12.36 -26.71
N LYS A 20 -0.40 -11.29 -27.51
CA LYS A 20 0.69 -10.77 -28.36
C LYS A 20 1.88 -10.25 -27.55
N ARG A 21 1.64 -9.64 -26.39
CA ARG A 21 2.72 -9.11 -25.54
C ARG A 21 3.52 -10.20 -24.83
N GLN A 22 2.89 -11.32 -24.52
CA GLN A 22 3.48 -12.43 -23.77
C GLN A 22 3.94 -13.58 -24.67
N ASP A 23 3.76 -13.46 -25.99
CA ASP A 23 4.03 -14.50 -26.99
C ASP A 23 3.45 -15.88 -26.62
N GLN A 24 2.16 -15.89 -26.27
CA GLN A 24 1.45 -17.08 -25.79
C GLN A 24 0.36 -17.54 -26.77
N THR A 25 -0.09 -18.78 -26.63
CA THR A 25 -1.31 -19.23 -27.32
C THR A 25 -2.57 -18.62 -26.70
N PHE A 26 -3.68 -18.58 -27.44
CA PHE A 26 -4.95 -18.06 -26.93
C PHE A 26 -5.42 -18.81 -25.67
N LYS A 27 -5.19 -20.13 -25.64
CA LYS A 27 -5.50 -20.99 -24.49
C LYS A 27 -4.69 -20.60 -23.26
N GLU A 28 -3.39 -20.37 -23.40
CA GLU A 28 -2.51 -20.00 -22.28
C GLU A 28 -2.86 -18.61 -21.74
N ALA A 29 -3.07 -17.65 -22.64
CA ALA A 29 -3.49 -16.30 -22.29
C ALA A 29 -4.82 -16.33 -21.51
N LEU A 30 -5.82 -17.05 -22.01
CA LEU A 30 -7.14 -17.15 -21.37
C LEU A 30 -7.05 -17.79 -19.99
N ASN A 31 -6.36 -18.93 -19.87
CA ASN A 31 -6.25 -19.62 -18.57
C ASN A 31 -5.44 -18.82 -17.56
N THR A 32 -4.41 -18.09 -18.00
CA THR A 32 -3.64 -17.20 -17.13
C THR A 32 -4.51 -16.07 -16.59
N ALA A 33 -5.28 -15.42 -17.46
CA ALA A 33 -6.20 -14.36 -17.06
C ALA A 33 -7.29 -14.87 -16.11
N LEU A 34 -7.88 -16.04 -16.38
CA LEU A 34 -8.91 -16.64 -15.53
C LEU A 34 -8.35 -17.01 -14.15
N ARG A 35 -7.17 -17.61 -14.06
CA ARG A 35 -6.54 -17.94 -12.78
C ARG A 35 -6.31 -16.68 -11.95
N ALA A 36 -5.68 -15.66 -12.52
CA ALA A 36 -5.44 -14.39 -11.82
C ALA A 36 -6.75 -13.70 -11.38
N GLY A 37 -7.82 -13.83 -12.19
CA GLY A 37 -9.15 -13.36 -11.86
C GLY A 37 -9.75 -14.12 -10.68
N LEU A 38 -9.71 -15.45 -10.70
CA LEU A 38 -10.21 -16.32 -9.63
C LEU A 38 -9.43 -16.09 -8.33
N ASP A 39 -8.10 -16.04 -8.40
CA ASP A 39 -7.25 -15.75 -7.24
C ASP A 39 -7.66 -14.43 -6.56
N ARG A 40 -8.04 -13.42 -7.35
CA ARG A 40 -8.49 -12.12 -6.84
C ARG A 40 -9.92 -12.17 -6.27
N LEU A 41 -10.80 -12.95 -6.88
CA LEU A 41 -12.20 -13.10 -6.43
C LEU A 41 -12.31 -13.99 -5.19
N GLU A 42 -11.44 -14.99 -5.06
CA GLU A 42 -11.37 -15.93 -3.95
C GLU A 42 -10.47 -15.42 -2.82
N ALA A 43 -9.60 -14.45 -3.10
CA ALA A 43 -8.80 -13.81 -2.06
C ALA A 43 -9.75 -13.27 -0.97
N PRO A 44 -9.56 -13.66 0.31
CA PRO A 44 -10.32 -13.08 1.39
C PRO A 44 -10.13 -11.57 1.33
N GLU A 45 -11.23 -10.81 1.52
CA GLU A 45 -11.16 -9.35 1.53
C GLU A 45 -9.96 -8.94 2.38
N LYS A 46 -8.96 -8.34 1.72
CA LYS A 46 -7.79 -7.85 2.43
C LYS A 46 -8.32 -6.87 3.44
N LYS A 47 -8.37 -7.28 4.72
CA LYS A 47 -8.70 -6.39 5.82
C LYS A 47 -7.90 -5.12 5.56
N PRO A 48 -8.54 -3.94 5.51
CA PRO A 48 -7.82 -2.71 5.24
C PRO A 48 -6.62 -2.71 6.17
N ALA A 49 -5.42 -2.60 5.59
CA ALA A 49 -4.20 -2.60 6.38
C ALA A 49 -4.43 -1.60 7.52
N LYS A 50 -4.34 -2.06 8.78
CA LYS A 50 -4.61 -1.21 9.94
C LYS A 50 -3.86 0.09 9.71
N ARG A 51 -4.57 1.22 9.74
CA ARG A 51 -3.98 2.53 9.50
C ARG A 51 -2.75 2.64 10.40
N TYR A 52 -1.59 2.86 9.79
CA TYR A 52 -0.38 3.07 10.55
C TYR A 52 -0.58 4.33 11.41
N THR A 53 -0.46 4.18 12.73
CA THR A 53 -0.66 5.26 13.69
C THR A 53 0.67 5.51 14.39
N LEU A 54 1.11 6.78 14.38
CA LEU A 54 2.26 7.21 15.17
C LEU A 54 1.76 7.49 16.60
N HIS A 55 2.45 6.91 17.58
CA HIS A 55 2.22 7.26 18.99
C HIS A 55 3.07 8.48 19.33
N ALA A 56 2.41 9.53 19.85
CA ALA A 56 3.14 10.66 20.41
C ALA A 56 3.89 10.23 21.67
N VAL A 57 5.13 10.67 21.79
CA VAL A 57 5.93 10.52 23.01
C VAL A 57 6.08 11.88 23.67
N SER A 58 6.03 11.93 25.00
CA SER A 58 6.31 13.15 25.73
C SER A 58 7.80 13.47 25.61
N LEU A 59 8.12 14.66 25.09
CA LEU A 59 9.49 15.17 25.02
C LEU A 59 9.85 16.06 26.21
N GLY A 60 8.97 16.12 27.23
CA GLY A 60 9.13 17.03 28.36
C GLY A 60 8.64 18.46 28.05
N PRO A 61 8.93 19.42 28.95
CA PRO A 61 8.54 20.82 28.77
C PRO A 61 9.24 21.45 27.57
N ARG A 62 8.61 22.49 27.00
CA ARG A 62 9.21 23.28 25.92
C ARG A 62 10.45 24.02 26.44
N LEU A 63 11.60 23.74 25.84
CA LEU A 63 12.83 24.50 26.09
C LEU A 63 12.73 25.93 25.51
N PRO A 64 13.45 26.90 26.11
CA PRO A 64 13.58 28.25 25.56
C PRO A 64 14.39 28.23 24.25
N ASN A 65 14.73 29.42 23.72
CA ASN A 65 15.51 29.49 22.49
C ASN A 65 16.85 28.75 22.66
N LEU A 66 17.09 27.74 21.82
CA LEU A 66 18.30 26.90 21.89
C LEU A 66 19.59 27.68 21.57
N ASP A 67 19.49 28.83 20.92
CA ASP A 67 20.63 29.72 20.69
C ASP A 67 21.09 30.43 21.97
N ASN A 68 20.24 30.49 23.00
CA ASN A 68 20.62 30.97 24.33
C ASN A 68 20.88 29.78 25.26
N VAL A 69 22.10 29.28 25.23
CA VAL A 69 22.55 28.15 26.04
C VAL A 69 22.35 28.38 27.54
N ALA A 70 22.50 29.63 28.01
CA ALA A 70 22.33 29.96 29.42
C ALA A 70 20.88 29.74 29.90
N ASP A 71 19.90 30.25 29.14
CA ASP A 71 18.48 30.06 29.46
C ASP A 71 18.08 28.59 29.41
N VAL A 72 18.60 27.83 28.44
CA VAL A 72 18.33 26.39 28.32
C VAL A 72 18.83 25.64 29.55
N LEU A 73 20.04 25.95 30.04
CA LEU A 73 20.59 25.33 31.23
C LEU A 73 19.77 25.69 32.48
N ALA A 74 19.42 26.97 32.67
CA ALA A 74 18.59 27.42 33.78
C ALA A 74 17.22 26.71 33.83
N THR A 75 16.56 26.54 32.67
CA THR A 75 15.28 25.84 32.57
C THR A 75 15.41 24.32 32.86
N ILE A 76 16.51 23.68 32.43
CA ILE A 76 16.75 22.25 32.70
C ILE A 76 17.14 22.01 34.17
N GLU A 77 17.89 22.94 34.77
CA GLU A 77 18.36 22.87 36.17
C GLU A 77 17.28 23.30 37.18
N GLY A 78 16.15 23.87 36.71
CA GLY A 78 14.98 24.19 37.52
C GLY A 78 15.05 25.56 38.22
N GLU A 79 15.97 26.44 37.81
CA GLU A 79 16.13 27.78 38.39
C GLU A 79 14.93 28.70 38.11
N ASP A 80 14.14 28.39 37.08
CA ASP A 80 12.89 29.09 36.72
C ASP A 80 11.69 28.70 37.60
N THR A 81 11.84 27.78 38.57
CA THR A 81 10.77 27.46 39.53
C THR A 81 10.85 28.35 40.78
N LYS A 82 10.35 29.58 40.66
CA LYS A 82 10.00 30.42 41.80
C LYS A 82 8.63 31.06 41.64
#